data_AF-A0A959C530-F1
#
_entry.id   AF-A0A959C530-F1
#
_cell.length_a   1.000
_cell.length_b   1.000
_cell.length_c   1.000
_cell.angle_alpha   90.00
_cell.angle_beta   90.00
_cell.angle_gamma   90.00
#
_symmetry.space_group_name_H-M   'P 1'
#
loop_
_entity.id
_entity.type
_entity.pdbx_description
1 polymer ?
#
loop_
_entity_poly.entity_id
_entity_poly.type
_entity_poly.pdbx_seq_one_letter_code
_entity_poly.pdbx_strand_id
1 'polypeptide(L)' 'MEPVNVGAMLRRAREAAGLSQADVALKSGTTRNYISRIENEKSDIQLETLQ' A
#
# COMPACT_ATOMS: atom_id res chain seq x y z
N MET A 1 10.28 -11.83 -18.34
CA MET A 1 10.59 -11.37 -16.98
C MET A 1 9.25 -11.06 -16.33
N GLU A 2 8.89 -11.71 -15.22
CA GLU A 2 7.63 -11.38 -14.55
C GLU A 2 7.67 -9.93 -14.05
N PRO A 3 6.57 -9.18 -14.16
CA PRO A 3 6.51 -7.81 -13.66
C PRO A 3 6.72 -7.79 -12.15
N VAL A 4 7.67 -6.98 -11.70
CA VAL A 4 7.97 -6.79 -10.29
C VAL A 4 6.80 -6.05 -9.65
N ASN A 5 6.01 -6.73 -8.81
CA ASN A 5 4.93 -6.08 -8.05
C ASN A 5 5.53 -5.30 -6.86
N VAL A 6 5.76 -4.01 -7.07
CA VAL A 6 6.34 -3.09 -6.07
C VAL A 6 5.46 -3.01 -4.81
N GLY A 7 4.14 -3.07 -4.96
CA GLY A 7 3.20 -3.07 -3.84
C GLY A 7 3.39 -4.28 -2.91
N ALA A 8 3.52 -5.47 -3.50
CA ALA A 8 3.78 -6.70 -2.76
C ALA A 8 5.15 -6.67 -2.07
N MET A 9 6.18 -6.10 -2.72
CA MET A 9 7.51 -5.94 -2.12
C MET A 9 7.47 -4.99 -0.93
N LEU A 10 6.81 -3.83 -1.06
CA LEU A 10 6.66 -2.86 0.02
C LEU A 10 5.95 -3.49 1.22
N ARG A 11 4.85 -4.22 0.98
CA ARG A 11 4.10 -4.92 2.02
C ARG A 11 4.98 -5.91 2.78
N ARG A 12 5.74 -6.76 2.08
CA ARG A 12 6.65 -7.74 2.70
C ARG A 12 7.73 -7.07 3.55
N ALA A 13 8.35 -6.01 3.03
CA ALA A 13 9.37 -5.27 3.78
C ALA A 13 8.80 -4.63 5.05
N ARG A 14 7.60 -4.03 4.95
CA ARG A 14 6.89 -3.45 6.09
C ARG A 14 6.55 -4.49 7.16
N GLU A 15 5.99 -5.63 6.76
CA GLU A 15 5.62 -6.72 7.67
C GLU A 15 6.86 -7.35 8.33
N ALA A 16 7.94 -7.54 7.57
CA ALA A 16 9.22 -8.04 8.10
C ALA A 16 9.85 -7.06 9.12
N ALA A 17 9.60 -5.77 8.97
CA ALA A 17 10.02 -4.74 9.93
C ALA A 17 9.05 -4.58 11.13
N GLY A 18 7.95 -5.33 11.17
CA GLY A 18 6.94 -5.23 12.24
C GLY A 18 6.17 -3.91 12.25
N LEU A 19 6.11 -3.20 11.12
CA LEU A 19 5.53 -1.86 11.03
C LEU A 19 4.08 -1.90 10.52
N SER A 20 3.24 -1.01 11.05
CA SER A 20 1.94 -0.72 10.45
C SER A 20 2.10 0.19 9.23
N GLN A 21 1.07 0.27 8.38
CA GLN A 21 1.05 1.22 7.27
C GLN A 21 1.14 2.68 7.76
N ALA A 22 0.64 2.97 8.96
CA ALA A 22 0.72 4.30 9.57
C ALA A 22 2.15 4.63 10.00
N ASP A 23 2.91 3.65 10.51
CA ASP A 23 4.31 3.84 10.86
C ASP A 23 5.18 4.13 9.64
N VAL A 24 4.96 3.39 8.55
CA VAL A 24 5.64 3.65 7.28
C VAL A 24 5.26 5.03 6.74
N ALA A 25 3.98 5.40 6.80
CA ALA A 25 3.52 6.70 6.37
C ALA A 25 4.19 7.84 7.15
N LEU A 26 4.24 7.74 8.48
CA LEU A 26 4.90 8.70 9.36
C LEU A 26 6.40 8.83 9.02
N LYS A 27 7.10 7.71 8.84
CA LYS A 27 8.54 7.69 8.52
C LYS A 27 8.86 8.22 7.12
N SER A 28 7.95 8.07 6.17
CA SER A 28 8.15 8.47 4.77
C SER A 28 7.52 9.83 4.43
N GLY A 29 6.89 10.51 5.39
CA GLY A 29 6.25 11.81 5.17
C GLY A 29 5.03 11.73 4.24
N THR A 30 4.30 10.61 4.26
CA THR A 30 3.09 10.40 3.45
C THR A 30 1.90 9.99 4.33
N THR A 31 0.81 9.52 3.73
CA THR A 31 -0.39 9.08 4.43
C THR A 31 -0.55 7.57 4.44
N ARG A 32 -1.21 7.02 5.46
CA ARG A 32 -1.57 5.60 5.51
C ARG A 32 -2.35 5.16 4.27
N ASN A 33 -3.27 6.01 3.77
CA ASN A 33 -4.01 5.74 2.54
C ASN A 33 -3.09 5.65 1.32
N TYR A 34 -2.05 6.48 1.24
CA TYR A 34 -1.07 6.39 0.15
C TYR A 34 -0.29 5.07 0.19
N ILE A 35 0.19 4.65 1.36
CA ILE A 35 0.83 3.34 1.54
C ILE A 35 -0.13 2.21 1.17
N SER A 36 -1.38 2.26 1.65
CA SER A 36 -2.40 1.28 1.31
C SER A 36 -2.67 1.19 -0.19
N ARG A 37 -2.66 2.31 -0.93
CA ARG A 37 -2.84 2.30 -2.39
C ARG A 37 -1.67 1.63 -3.10
N ILE A 38 -0.43 1.93 -2.69
CA ILE A 38 0.77 1.29 -3.23
C ILE A 38 0.72 -0.22 -2.99
N GLU A 39 0.41 -0.64 -1.77
CA GLU A 39 0.43 -2.07 -1.39
C GLU A 39 -0.69 -2.90 -2.03
N ASN A 40 -1.81 -2.29 -2.43
CA ASN A 40 -2.99 -3.03 -2.90
C ASN A 40 -3.28 -2.86 -4.39
N GLU A 41 -2.48 -2.09 -5.16
CA GLU A 41 -2.71 -1.85 -6.60
C GLU A 41 -4.17 -1.43 -6.93
N LYS A 42 -4.90 -0.84 -5.96
CA LYS A 42 -6.27 -0.40 -6.19
C LYS A 42 -6.24 0.88 -7.00
N SER A 43 -6.21 0.72 -8.32
CA SER A 43 -6.77 1.67 -9.26
C SER A 43 -8.14 2.10 -8.75
N ASP A 44 -8.33 3.41 -8.66
CA ASP A 44 -9.39 4.15 -7.98
C ASP A 44 -10.78 3.96 -8.64
N ILE A 45 -11.21 2.73 -8.85
CA ILE A 45 -12.56 2.40 -9.33
C ILE A 45 -13.09 1.26 -8.46
N GLN A 46 -13.42 1.59 -7.20
CA GLN A 46 -14.51 0.87 -6.54
C GLN A 46 -15.81 1.46 -7.10
N LEU A 47 -16.32 0.83 -8.17
CA LEU A 47 -17.71 0.95 -8.62
C LEU A 47 -18.61 0.30 -7.57
N GLU A 48 -18.66 0.88 -6.38
CA GLU A 48 -19.77 0.68 -5.45
C GLU A 48 -20.47 2.03 -5.28
N THR A 49 -20.89 2.57 -6.44
CA THR A 49 -21.85 3.66 -6.50
C THR A 49 -23.23 3.06 -6.20
N LEU A 50 -23.81 3.51 -5.08
CA LEU A 50 -25.24 3.53 -4.71
C LEU A 50 -25.94 2.18 -4.44
N GLN A 51 -26.21 1.90 -3.16
CA GLN A 51 -27.54 1.39 -2.74
C GLN A 51 -28.49 2.58 -2.56
#